data_AF-A0A7V9DWC2-F1
#
_entry.id   AF-A0A7V9DWC2-F1
#
_cell.length_a   1.000
_cell.length_b   1.000
_cell.length_c   1.000
_cell.angle_alpha   90.00
_cell.angle_beta   90.00
_cell.angle_gamma   90.00
#
_symmetry.space_group_name_H-M   'P 1'
#
loop_
_entity.id
_entity.type
_entity.pdbx_description
1 polymer ?
#
loop_
_entity_poly.entity_id
_entity_poly.type
_entity_poly.pdbx_seq_one_letter_code
_entity_poly.pdbx_strand_id
1 'polypeptide(L)' 'MFERIEASLKQSFRVAVSQGELPDSFDPSARSALVLAFVLGRWHRFAKSGFRKAPAEALDVQMPALVS' A
#
# COMPACT_ATOMS: atom_id res chain seq x y z
N MET A 1 15.44 -3.13 1.83
CA MET A 1 14.58 -2.42 2.82
C MET A 1 13.10 -2.55 2.46
N PHE A 2 12.69 -2.23 1.24
CA PHE A 2 11.30 -2.34 0.78
C PHE A 2 10.72 -3.76 0.83
N GLU A 3 11.53 -4.78 0.58
CA GLU A 3 11.11 -6.19 0.69
C GLU A 3 10.56 -6.55 2.08
N ARG A 4 11.15 -5.99 3.15
CA ARG A 4 10.64 -6.23 4.52
C ARG A 4 9.31 -5.55 4.77
N ILE A 5 9.11 -4.35 4.20
CA ILE A 5 7.84 -3.62 4.28
C ILE A 5 6.77 -4.38 3.50
N GLU A 6 7.08 -4.81 2.28
CA GLU A 6 6.17 -5.61 1.45
C GLU A 6 5.79 -6.93 2.11
N ALA A 7 6.77 -7.65 2.69
CA ALA A 7 6.52 -8.87 3.43
C ALA A 7 5.58 -8.63 4.64
N SER A 8 5.74 -7.49 5.32
CA SER A 8 4.88 -7.12 6.46
C SER A 8 3.46 -6.82 5.99
N LEU A 9 3.29 -6.07 4.90
CA LEU A 9 1.98 -5.79 4.28
C LEU A 9 1.29 -7.09 3.84
N LYS A 10 2.02 -7.96 3.14
CA LYS A 10 1.51 -9.27 2.72
C LYS A 10 1.04 -10.09 3.92
N GLN A 11 1.81 -10.10 5.00
CA GLN A 11 1.43 -10.81 6.22
C GLN A 11 0.16 -10.23 6.86
N SER A 12 0.02 -8.90 6.92
CA SER A 12 -1.22 -8.25 7.38
C SER A 12 -2.43 -8.67 6.54
N PHE A 13 -2.31 -8.68 5.21
CA PHE A 13 -3.39 -9.14 4.34
C PHE A 13 -3.73 -10.62 4.55
N ARG A 14 -2.72 -11.48 4.77
CA ARG A 14 -2.97 -12.90 5.10
C ARG A 14 -3.74 -13.07 6.40
N VAL A 15 -3.44 -12.25 7.42
CA VAL A 15 -4.17 -12.27 8.69
C VAL A 15 -5.62 -11.88 8.47
N ALA A 16 -5.88 -10.80 7.73
CA ALA A 16 -7.24 -10.35 7.42
C ALA A 16 -8.06 -11.40 6.65
N VAL A 17 -7.45 -12.09 5.67
CA VAL A 17 -8.09 -13.24 5.00
C VAL A 17 -8.38 -14.37 6.00
N SER A 18 -7.42 -14.74 6.86
CA SER A 18 -7.62 -15.81 7.85
C SER A 18 -8.69 -15.50 8.91
N GLN A 19 -8.96 -14.21 9.14
CA GLN A 19 -9.99 -13.73 10.07
C GLN A 19 -11.36 -13.54 9.39
N GLY A 20 -11.45 -13.75 8.07
CA GLY A 20 -12.68 -13.54 7.30
C GLY A 20 -13.02 -12.07 7.03
N GLU A 21 -12.09 -11.14 7.28
CA GLU A 21 -12.26 -9.71 6.97
C GLU A 21 -12.09 -9.43 5.47
N LEU A 22 -11.38 -10.31 4.76
CA LEU A 22 -11.21 -10.30 3.31
C LEU A 22 -11.64 -11.65 2.71
N PRO A 23 -12.11 -11.69 1.45
CA PRO A 23 -12.48 -12.94 0.78
C PRO A 23 -11.29 -13.88 0.60
N ASP A 24 -11.54 -15.20 0.57
CA ASP A 24 -10.51 -16.21 0.29
C ASP A 24 -9.89 -16.08 -1.12
N SER A 25 -10.61 -15.45 -2.05
CA SER A 25 -10.12 -15.15 -3.40
C SER A 25 -9.19 -13.93 -3.46
N PHE A 26 -8.98 -13.23 -2.35
CA PHE A 26 -8.07 -12.09 -2.28
C PHE A 26 -6.63 -12.58 -2.49
N ASP A 27 -5.81 -11.81 -3.22
CA ASP A 27 -4.37 -12.09 -3.37
C ASP A 27 -3.54 -11.12 -2.51
N PRO A 28 -3.05 -11.56 -1.33
CA PRO A 28 -2.20 -10.76 -0.45
C PRO A 28 -0.92 -10.26 -1.12
N SER A 29 -0.36 -11.02 -2.08
CA SER A 29 0.91 -10.69 -2.73
C SER A 29 0.71 -9.58 -3.76
N ALA A 30 -0.29 -9.72 -4.63
CA ALA A 30 -0.61 -8.69 -5.61
C ALA A 30 -1.00 -7.37 -4.91
N ARG A 31 -1.79 -7.45 -3.83
CA ARG A 31 -2.18 -6.27 -3.06
C ARG A 31 -0.99 -5.60 -2.37
N SER A 32 -0.10 -6.35 -1.73
CA SER A 32 1.08 -5.76 -1.05
C SER A 32 2.00 -5.05 -2.04
N ALA A 33 2.22 -5.64 -3.22
CA ALA A 33 3.04 -5.05 -4.27
C ALA A 33 2.41 -3.73 -4.78
N LEU A 34 1.09 -3.71 -4.99
CA LEU A 34 0.36 -2.51 -5.41
C LEU A 34 0.49 -1.36 -4.40
N VAL A 35 0.26 -1.66 -3.11
CA VAL A 35 0.37 -0.66 -2.03
C VAL A 35 1.79 -0.09 -1.96
N LEU A 36 2.82 -0.94 -2.04
CA LEU A 36 4.21 -0.49 -2.02
C LEU A 36 4.55 0.37 -3.24
N ALA A 37 4.13 -0.03 -4.44
CA ALA A 37 4.35 0.74 -5.66
C ALA A 37 3.70 2.15 -5.58
N PHE A 38 2.50 2.25 -5.00
CA PHE A 38 1.86 3.54 -4.75
C PHE A 38 2.69 4.42 -3.81
N VAL A 39 3.11 3.90 -2.65
CA VAL A 39 3.92 4.66 -1.67
C VAL A 39 5.22 5.16 -2.31
N LEU A 40 5.91 4.31 -3.07
CA LEU A 40 7.12 4.68 -3.79
C LEU A 40 6.86 5.79 -4.81
N GLY A 41 5.77 5.71 -5.57
CA GLY A 41 5.35 6.74 -6.52
C GLY A 41 5.06 8.09 -5.85
N ARG A 42 4.46 8.07 -4.65
CA ARG A 42 4.20 9.27 -3.84
C ARG A 42 5.49 9.91 -3.36
N TRP A 43 6.43 9.13 -2.83
CA TRP A 43 7.73 9.64 -2.40
C TRP A 43 8.56 10.18 -3.56
N HIS A 44 8.50 9.52 -4.71
CA HIS A 44 9.18 10.00 -5.91
C HIS A 44 8.63 11.37 -6.37
N ARG A 45 7.30 11.55 -6.38
CA ARG A 45 6.67 12.84 -6.71
C ARG A 45 7.01 13.93 -5.69
N PHE A 46 7.06 13.59 -4.40
CA PHE A 46 7.49 14.50 -3.34
C PHE A 46 8.92 14.99 -3.57
N ALA A 47 9.86 14.08 -3.83
CA ALA A 47 11.25 14.43 -4.15
C ALA A 47 11.33 15.31 -5.42
N LYS A 48 10.63 14.93 -6.50
CA LYS A 48 10.60 15.71 -7.76
C LYS A 48 10.03 17.12 -7.57
N SER A 49 9.15 17.32 -6.59
CA SER A 49 8.58 18.64 -6.28
C SER A 49 9.52 19.56 -5.50
N GLY A 50 10.74 19.11 -5.17
CA GLY A 50 11.61 19.83 -4.24
C GLY A 50 11.05 19.83 -2.82
N PHE A 51 10.39 18.74 -2.42
CA PHE A 51 9.78 18.55 -1.11
C PHE A 51 8.63 19.51 -0.77
N ARG A 52 7.90 19.98 -1.80
CA ARG A 52 6.79 20.95 -1.64
C ARG A 52 5.41 20.29 -1.58
N LYS A 53 5.22 19.16 -2.26
CA LYS A 53 3.95 18.43 -2.31
C LYS A 53 3.98 17.24 -1.37
N ALA A 54 3.31 17.35 -0.22
CA ALA A 54 3.36 16.34 0.81
C ALA A 54 3.00 14.95 0.26
N PRO A 55 3.77 13.90 0.57
CA PRO A 55 3.51 12.56 0.04
C PRO A 55 2.17 11.99 0.51
N ALA A 56 1.57 12.52 1.57
CA ALA A 56 0.23 12.14 2.07
C ALA A 56 -0.92 13.03 1.56
N GLU A 57 -0.66 14.00 0.67
CA GLU A 57 -1.71 14.86 0.10
C GLU A 57 -2.82 14.03 -0.57
N ALA A 58 -4.07 14.21 -0.12
CA ALA A 58 -5.27 13.46 -0.54
C ALA A 58 -5.23 11.95 -0.29
N LEU A 59 -4.44 11.49 0.68
CA LEU A 59 -4.31 10.07 0.99
C LEU A 59 -5.65 9.43 1.39
N ASP A 60 -6.48 10.11 2.17
CA ASP A 60 -7.77 9.58 2.64
C ASP A 60 -8.74 9.25 1.49
N VAL A 61 -8.61 9.94 0.36
CA VAL A 61 -9.42 9.70 -0.85
C VAL A 61 -8.83 8.57 -1.70
N GLN A 62 -7.50 8.46 -1.72
CA GLN A 62 -6.79 7.49 -2.58
C GLN A 62 -6.66 6.12 -1.92
N MET A 63 -6.56 6.07 -0.58
CA MET A 63 -6.32 4.86 0.19
C MET A 63 -7.42 3.81 0.03
N PRO A 64 -8.73 4.16 0.06
CA PRO A 64 -9.79 3.18 -0.13
C PRO A 64 -9.60 2.38 -1.42
N ALA A 65 -9.30 3.02 -2.55
CA ALA A 65 -9.09 2.33 -3.83
C ALA A 65 -7.91 1.34 -3.83
N LEU A 66 -6.96 1.49 -2.90
CA LEU A 66 -5.80 0.61 -2.78
C LEU A 66 -6.06 -0.55 -1.83
N VAL A 67 -6.88 -0.36 -0.78
CA VAL A 67 -7.09 -1.34 0.29
C VAL A 67 -8.44 -2.08 0.21
N SER A 68 -9.41 -1.51 -0.52
CA SER A 68 -10.72 -2.13 -0.80
C SER A 68 -10.63 -3.25 -1.83
#